data_AF-D8LKU9-F1
#
_entry.id   AF-D8LKU9-F1
#
_cell.length_a   1.000
_cell.length_b   1.000
_cell.length_c   1.000
_cell.angle_alpha   90.00
_cell.angle_beta   90.00
_cell.angle_gamma   90.00
#
_symmetry.space_group_name_H-M   'P 1'
#
loop_
_entity.id
_entity.type
_entity.pdbx_description
1 polymer ?
#
loop_
_entity_poly.entity_id
_entity_poly.type
_entity_poly.pdbx_seq_one_letter_code
_entity_poly.pdbx_strand_id
1 'polypeptide(L)'
;MTTKEAQALAEQGQRLRQDGKLAEAEHVLKRSLGILEARRGREGCTGMTMALSELSSCLGGREEEMERIAKRCLTIQEADLGPESVQVAETLLVIGGCLSHPHQAEEGERVARRCVEIQEVHYGRTSAMLVPALNLLGSALSRRCGKLEEAEGILRRSLTMVDETNRAVDPSKLNEMQYRFLQGKVGTTVYTLGACQLRAGKLEEAEGTLRRGLATHETVLGQEKVVAVSMGDEAESMMRRSLANQEVHVGRDHKDVAYALHLLGVFLRQRGKLEEADGLLRRCMAIYETKTGTEHLGMMTSTRLELDLCLRLEGELKGWGRNEVPVGSSSSTLRMLDNSDWQYENLCDMFHTRWLKPQPARGVSVVRIFSIQYKRNVVVNLRQRFHGTSCNAGCNFMIDPQGATAPCGLSSCSVCNICMLGFNLGKNVARTARATRFPLRYGPGVYLSSVSGKANDYAGRSAKTGSDGTELRCMFVANVAVGKAFNTKSSNLPQSACPPLGYQSVVGEVGQALNFDEVVVYKEAAVLPTHLIVYALRH
;
A
#
# COMPACT_ATOMS: atom_id res chain seq x y z
N MET A 1 14.49 42.88 -28.56
CA MET A 1 13.24 42.63 -27.83
C MET A 1 13.42 43.03 -26.37
N THR A 2 12.49 43.79 -25.80
CA THR A 2 12.59 44.39 -24.45
C THR A 2 12.12 43.43 -23.32
N THR A 3 12.52 43.62 -22.06
CA THR A 3 11.95 42.87 -20.91
C THR A 3 10.44 43.02 -20.83
N LYS A 4 9.96 44.21 -21.18
CA LYS A 4 8.52 44.52 -21.21
C LYS A 4 7.78 43.63 -22.21
N GLU A 5 8.38 43.36 -23.38
CA GLU A 5 7.82 42.39 -24.33
C GLU A 5 7.81 40.97 -23.75
N ALA A 6 8.89 40.55 -23.09
CA ALA A 6 8.94 39.22 -22.47
C ALA A 6 7.91 39.05 -21.34
N GLN A 7 7.74 40.07 -20.49
CA GLN A 7 6.72 40.10 -19.45
C GLN A 7 5.30 40.11 -20.03
N ALA A 8 5.05 40.92 -21.07
CA ALA A 8 3.76 40.93 -21.75
C ALA A 8 3.43 39.56 -22.36
N LEU A 9 4.41 38.86 -22.93
CA LEU A 9 4.26 37.48 -23.38
C LEU A 9 3.99 36.52 -22.21
N ALA A 10 4.67 36.65 -21.08
CA ALA A 10 4.40 35.81 -19.90
C ALA A 10 2.97 36.00 -19.36
N GLU A 11 2.50 37.25 -19.26
CA GLU A 11 1.13 37.57 -18.86
C GLU A 11 0.09 37.09 -19.90
N GLN A 12 0.41 37.19 -21.19
CA GLN A 12 -0.43 36.63 -22.24
C GLN A 12 -0.52 35.10 -22.10
N GLY A 13 0.61 34.43 -21.86
CA GLY A 13 0.67 32.99 -21.61
C GLY A 13 -0.18 32.58 -20.41
N GLN A 14 -0.11 33.33 -19.31
CA GLN A 14 -0.94 33.10 -18.13
C GLN A 14 -2.44 33.22 -18.44
N ARG A 15 -2.85 34.27 -19.17
CA ARG A 15 -4.25 34.45 -19.59
C ARG A 15 -4.73 33.31 -20.49
N LEU A 16 -3.95 32.96 -21.51
CA LEU A 16 -4.26 31.83 -22.40
C LEU A 16 -4.40 30.51 -21.64
N ARG A 17 -3.57 30.30 -20.61
CA ARG A 17 -3.69 29.13 -19.73
C ARG A 17 -4.99 29.15 -18.93
N GLN A 18 -5.38 30.29 -18.37
CA GLN A 18 -6.65 30.45 -17.66
C GLN A 18 -7.85 30.21 -18.58
N ASP A 19 -7.73 30.57 -19.85
CA ASP A 19 -8.74 30.32 -20.89
C ASP A 19 -8.71 28.87 -21.43
N GLY A 20 -7.85 28.00 -20.89
CA GLY A 20 -7.71 26.60 -21.31
C GLY A 20 -6.95 26.38 -22.63
N LYS A 21 -6.41 27.44 -23.24
CA LYS A 21 -5.62 27.38 -24.49
C LYS A 21 -4.17 27.01 -24.24
N LEU A 22 -3.94 25.81 -23.74
CA LEU A 22 -2.63 25.37 -23.22
C LEU A 22 -1.51 25.38 -24.28
N ALA A 23 -1.79 25.00 -25.53
CA ALA A 23 -0.79 24.97 -26.60
C ALA A 23 -0.34 26.38 -27.04
N GLU A 24 -1.27 27.33 -27.11
CA GLU A 24 -0.96 28.73 -27.39
C GLU A 24 -0.19 29.35 -26.22
N ALA A 25 -0.62 29.06 -24.98
CA ALA A 25 0.05 29.51 -23.77
C ALA A 25 1.51 29.02 -23.73
N GLU A 26 1.74 27.74 -23.98
CA GLU A 26 3.08 27.15 -24.07
C GLU A 26 3.96 27.87 -25.09
N HIS A 27 3.47 28.04 -26.32
CA HIS A 27 4.23 28.67 -27.39
C HIS A 27 4.67 30.09 -27.00
N VAL A 28 3.74 30.86 -26.43
CA VAL A 28 4.01 32.23 -25.99
C VAL A 28 4.99 32.26 -24.80
N LEU A 29 4.86 31.33 -23.85
CA LEU A 29 5.75 31.22 -22.69
C LEU A 29 7.17 30.81 -23.06
N LYS A 30 7.34 29.87 -24.02
CA LYS A 30 8.66 29.51 -24.57
C LYS A 30 9.33 30.69 -25.26
N ARG A 31 8.55 31.50 -25.99
CA ARG A 31 9.06 32.73 -26.62
C ARG A 31 9.47 33.77 -25.58
N SER A 32 8.69 33.94 -24.50
CA SER A 32 9.05 34.78 -23.36
C SER A 32 10.38 34.34 -22.74
N LEU A 33 10.54 33.04 -22.45
CA LEU A 33 11.78 32.49 -21.89
C LEU A 33 13.00 32.74 -22.79
N GLY A 34 12.89 32.55 -24.10
CA GLY A 34 14.01 32.81 -25.02
C GLY A 34 14.52 34.26 -24.97
N ILE A 35 13.63 35.23 -24.73
CA ILE A 35 14.01 36.64 -24.58
C ILE A 35 14.65 36.88 -23.20
N LEU A 36 14.13 36.24 -22.16
CA LEU A 36 14.62 36.38 -20.78
C LEU A 36 15.98 35.72 -20.59
N GLU A 37 16.22 34.56 -21.20
CA GLU A 37 17.51 33.87 -21.19
C GLU A 37 18.63 34.70 -21.84
N ALA A 38 18.30 35.43 -22.91
CA ALA A 38 19.23 36.34 -23.58
C ALA A 38 19.54 37.60 -22.74
N ARG A 39 18.80 37.84 -21.66
CA ARG A 39 18.90 39.03 -20.81
C ARG A 39 19.52 38.66 -19.47
N ARG A 40 20.79 39.02 -19.29
CA ARG A 40 21.52 38.76 -18.06
C ARG A 40 21.03 39.62 -16.89
N GLY A 41 21.24 39.13 -15.68
CA GLY A 41 21.01 39.85 -14.43
C GLY A 41 19.62 39.64 -13.80
N ARG A 42 19.36 40.37 -12.71
CA ARG A 42 18.21 40.13 -11.81
C ARG A 42 16.84 40.22 -12.48
N GLU A 43 16.63 41.22 -13.34
CA GLU A 43 15.34 41.37 -14.03
C GLU A 43 15.02 40.17 -14.95
N GLY A 44 16.02 39.68 -15.70
CA GLY A 44 15.88 38.49 -16.53
C GLY A 44 15.57 37.25 -15.69
N CYS A 45 16.31 37.09 -14.58
CA CYS A 45 16.15 35.95 -13.67
C CYS A 45 14.77 35.87 -13.01
N THR A 46 14.23 36.99 -12.52
CA THR A 46 12.88 37.04 -11.93
C THR A 46 11.80 36.72 -12.98
N GLY A 47 11.95 37.26 -14.19
CA GLY A 47 11.03 36.95 -15.30
C GLY A 47 11.07 35.48 -15.69
N MET A 48 12.27 34.86 -15.70
CA MET A 48 12.43 33.43 -16.00
C MET A 48 11.65 32.57 -15.01
N THR A 49 11.74 32.85 -13.71
CA THR A 49 10.99 32.05 -12.71
C THR A 49 9.48 32.11 -12.95
N MET A 50 8.93 33.30 -13.19
CA MET A 50 7.49 33.45 -13.45
C MET A 50 7.07 32.66 -14.69
N ALA A 51 7.83 32.78 -15.78
CA ALA A 51 7.56 32.07 -17.03
C ALA A 51 7.70 30.54 -16.86
N LEU A 52 8.68 30.06 -16.08
CA LEU A 52 8.84 28.63 -15.76
C LEU A 52 7.67 28.07 -14.96
N SER A 53 7.15 28.81 -13.98
CA SER A 53 6.02 28.39 -13.15
C SER A 53 4.74 28.22 -14.00
N GLU A 54 4.45 29.19 -14.86
CA GLU A 54 3.31 29.14 -15.78
C GLU A 54 3.50 28.06 -16.86
N LEU A 55 4.73 27.90 -17.37
CA LEU A 55 5.05 26.88 -18.37
C LEU A 55 4.94 25.47 -17.79
N SER A 56 5.38 25.24 -16.55
CA SER A 56 5.22 23.96 -15.84
C SER A 56 3.76 23.52 -15.76
N SER A 57 2.84 24.48 -15.60
CA SER A 57 1.40 24.24 -15.60
C SER A 57 0.85 23.93 -17.00
N CYS A 58 1.48 24.44 -18.07
CA CYS A 58 1.06 24.21 -19.46
C CYS A 58 1.64 22.91 -20.06
N LEU A 59 2.88 22.57 -19.74
CA LEU A 59 3.61 21.40 -20.26
C LEU A 59 3.10 20.09 -19.66
N GLY A 60 1.87 20.03 -19.17
CA GLY A 60 1.35 18.92 -18.39
C GLY A 60 1.61 17.55 -19.00
N GLY A 61 2.63 16.88 -18.45
CA GLY A 61 3.07 15.55 -18.81
C GLY A 61 4.38 15.46 -19.56
N ARG A 62 5.00 16.61 -19.81
CA ARG A 62 6.32 16.74 -20.40
C ARG A 62 7.39 17.18 -19.39
N GLU A 63 7.65 16.30 -18.43
CA GLU A 63 8.54 16.55 -17.29
C GLU A 63 10.02 16.59 -17.69
N GLU A 64 10.48 15.80 -18.67
CA GLU A 64 11.86 15.83 -19.17
C GLU A 64 12.13 17.10 -19.98
N GLU A 65 11.15 17.54 -20.79
CA GLU A 65 11.23 18.82 -21.49
C GLU A 65 11.29 19.98 -20.49
N MET A 66 10.40 19.98 -19.50
CA MET A 66 10.37 21.01 -18.47
C MET A 66 11.66 21.01 -17.64
N GLU A 67 12.16 19.84 -17.25
CA GLU A 67 13.41 19.69 -16.51
C GLU A 67 14.59 20.26 -17.32
N ARG A 68 14.66 19.98 -18.62
CA ARG A 68 15.73 20.50 -19.48
C ARG A 68 15.69 22.02 -19.59
N ILE A 69 14.50 22.60 -19.75
CA ILE A 69 14.31 24.07 -19.81
C ILE A 69 14.66 24.69 -18.45
N ALA A 70 14.16 24.10 -17.35
CA ALA A 70 14.42 24.60 -16.01
C ALA A 70 15.90 24.49 -15.62
N LYS A 71 16.61 23.42 -15.99
CA LYS A 71 18.06 23.29 -15.77
C LYS A 71 18.88 24.33 -16.54
N ARG A 72 18.48 24.67 -17.78
CA ARG A 72 19.11 25.77 -18.53
C ARG A 72 18.93 27.11 -17.83
N CYS A 73 17.72 27.40 -17.38
CA CYS A 73 17.42 28.62 -16.63
C CYS A 73 18.18 28.65 -15.29
N LEU A 74 18.27 27.51 -14.59
CA LEU A 74 19.03 27.37 -13.36
C LEU A 74 20.49 27.75 -13.56
N THR A 75 21.15 27.25 -14.61
CA THR A 75 22.55 27.61 -14.91
C THR A 75 22.74 29.11 -15.14
N ILE A 76 21.79 29.77 -15.81
CA ILE A 76 21.85 31.22 -16.03
C ILE A 76 21.66 31.97 -14.71
N GLN A 77 20.66 31.58 -13.91
CA GLN A 77 20.38 32.21 -12.61
C GLN A 77 21.53 32.02 -11.62
N GLU A 78 22.14 30.84 -11.55
CA GLU A 78 23.31 30.59 -10.71
C GLU A 78 24.50 31.46 -11.12
N ALA A 79 24.72 31.65 -12.43
CA ALA A 79 25.80 32.49 -12.94
C ALA A 79 25.56 33.99 -12.69
N ASP A 80 24.31 34.46 -12.76
CA ASP A 80 23.97 35.89 -12.65
C ASP A 80 23.70 36.35 -11.22
N LEU A 81 23.09 35.50 -10.39
CA LEU A 81 22.64 35.84 -9.04
C LEU A 81 23.37 35.07 -7.94
N GLY A 82 24.15 34.06 -8.30
CA GLY A 82 24.78 33.13 -7.37
C GLY A 82 23.88 31.94 -6.99
N PRO A 83 24.48 30.86 -6.49
CA PRO A 83 23.81 29.58 -6.22
C PRO A 83 22.85 29.61 -5.03
N GLU A 84 22.96 30.63 -4.17
CA GLU A 84 22.17 30.81 -2.95
C GLU A 84 21.04 31.84 -3.14
N SER A 85 20.72 32.23 -4.37
CA SER A 85 19.67 33.22 -4.63
C SER A 85 18.26 32.60 -4.54
N VAL A 86 17.28 33.41 -4.18
CA VAL A 86 15.90 32.94 -4.04
C VAL A 86 15.29 32.48 -5.38
N GLN A 87 15.69 33.11 -6.49
CA GLN A 87 15.30 32.71 -7.85
C GLN A 87 15.81 31.31 -8.19
N VAL A 88 17.02 30.96 -7.75
CA VAL A 88 17.57 29.61 -7.88
C VAL A 88 16.70 28.61 -7.13
N ALA A 89 16.28 28.92 -5.89
CA ALA A 89 15.38 28.05 -5.15
C ALA A 89 14.01 27.86 -5.83
N GLU A 90 13.44 28.92 -6.39
CA GLU A 90 12.16 28.83 -7.12
C GLU A 90 12.28 27.97 -8.40
N THR A 91 13.43 28.01 -9.08
CA THR A 91 13.69 27.10 -10.22
C THR A 91 13.97 25.67 -9.76
N LEU A 92 14.62 25.46 -8.61
CA LEU A 92 14.80 24.14 -8.01
C LEU A 92 13.46 23.51 -7.60
N LEU A 93 12.45 24.29 -7.17
CA LEU A 93 11.08 23.80 -6.95
C LEU A 93 10.49 23.21 -8.23
N VAL A 94 10.66 23.89 -9.36
CA VAL A 94 10.17 23.44 -10.67
C VAL A 94 10.89 22.16 -11.08
N ILE A 95 12.22 22.10 -10.96
CA ILE A 95 13.02 20.91 -11.27
C ILE A 95 12.60 19.73 -10.39
N GLY A 96 12.51 19.92 -9.07
CA GLY A 96 12.11 18.84 -8.18
C GLY A 96 10.69 18.36 -8.43
N GLY A 97 9.78 19.25 -8.85
CA GLY A 97 8.44 18.86 -9.31
C GLY A 97 8.45 17.95 -10.54
N CYS A 98 9.44 18.09 -11.43
CA CYS A 98 9.65 17.23 -12.59
C CYS A 98 10.31 15.88 -12.23
N LEU A 99 11.03 15.81 -11.11
CA LEU A 99 11.69 14.59 -10.63
C LEU A 99 10.68 13.69 -9.89
N SER A 100 9.63 13.27 -10.59
CA SER A 100 8.51 12.51 -10.03
C SER A 100 8.79 10.99 -9.93
N HIS A 101 9.77 10.49 -10.71
CA HIS A 101 10.02 9.05 -10.83
C HIS A 101 10.82 8.41 -9.68
N PRO A 102 10.54 7.14 -9.31
CA PRO A 102 11.26 6.43 -8.26
C PRO A 102 12.77 6.30 -8.48
N HIS A 103 13.22 6.16 -9.74
CA HIS A 103 14.63 6.05 -10.07
C HIS A 103 15.39 7.38 -9.92
N GLN A 104 14.66 8.51 -9.86
CA GLN A 104 15.20 9.86 -9.64
C GLN A 104 15.01 10.32 -8.18
N ALA A 105 14.55 9.46 -7.27
CA ALA A 105 14.23 9.85 -5.90
C ALA A 105 15.43 10.45 -5.14
N GLU A 106 16.65 10.00 -5.43
CA GLU A 106 17.87 10.54 -4.82
C GLU A 106 18.23 11.94 -5.33
N GLU A 107 18.10 12.18 -6.64
CA GLU A 107 18.29 13.50 -7.23
C GLU A 107 17.20 14.47 -6.76
N GLY A 108 15.94 14.00 -6.74
CA GLY A 108 14.80 14.76 -6.26
C GLY A 108 14.96 15.19 -4.80
N GLU A 109 15.50 14.30 -3.94
CA GLU A 109 15.85 14.67 -2.57
C GLU A 109 16.94 15.73 -2.53
N ARG A 110 18.03 15.58 -3.31
CA ARG A 110 19.15 16.54 -3.30
C ARG A 110 18.68 17.94 -3.71
N VAL A 111 17.93 18.02 -4.81
CA VAL A 111 17.34 19.26 -5.32
C VAL A 111 16.38 19.88 -4.29
N ALA A 112 15.51 19.06 -3.68
CA ALA A 112 14.53 19.54 -2.71
C ALA A 112 15.19 20.03 -1.40
N ARG A 113 16.23 19.33 -0.91
CA ARG A 113 17.00 19.78 0.28
C ARG A 113 17.68 21.11 0.03
N ARG A 114 18.37 21.25 -1.11
CA ARG A 114 19.01 22.50 -1.51
C ARG A 114 17.99 23.65 -1.61
N CYS A 115 16.82 23.39 -2.19
CA CYS A 115 15.74 24.37 -2.25
C CYS A 115 15.28 24.82 -0.85
N VAL A 116 15.07 23.88 0.08
CA VAL A 116 14.67 24.19 1.46
C VAL A 116 15.76 24.99 2.18
N GLU A 117 17.03 24.61 2.04
CA GLU A 117 18.17 25.30 2.66
C GLU A 117 18.25 26.78 2.23
N ILE A 118 18.21 27.04 0.93
CA ILE A 118 18.25 28.41 0.40
C ILE A 118 17.04 29.21 0.93
N GLN A 119 15.83 28.67 0.85
CA GLN A 119 14.65 29.37 1.32
C GLN A 119 14.64 29.59 2.84
N GLU A 120 15.20 28.67 3.64
CA GLU A 120 15.31 28.84 5.09
C GLU A 120 16.25 29.99 5.45
N VAL A 121 17.34 30.17 4.70
CA VAL A 121 18.28 31.28 4.87
C VAL A 121 17.61 32.63 4.55
N HIS A 122 16.84 32.70 3.46
CA HIS A 122 16.22 33.96 3.01
C HIS A 122 14.96 34.34 3.79
N TYR A 123 14.09 33.38 4.08
CA TYR A 123 12.78 33.65 4.66
C TYR A 123 12.67 33.28 6.14
N GLY A 124 13.64 32.54 6.68
CA GLY A 124 13.59 31.99 8.04
C GLY A 124 12.77 30.69 8.12
N ARG A 125 13.08 29.86 9.13
CA ARG A 125 12.58 28.48 9.29
C ARG A 125 11.07 28.33 9.47
N THR A 126 10.38 29.40 9.85
CA THR A 126 8.94 29.41 10.14
C THR A 126 8.10 30.08 9.04
N SER A 127 8.73 30.55 7.95
CA SER A 127 8.00 31.25 6.89
C SER A 127 7.17 30.32 6.01
N ALA A 128 5.90 30.64 5.82
CA ALA A 128 4.98 29.92 4.94
C ALA A 128 5.44 29.81 3.48
N MET A 129 6.46 30.59 3.08
CA MET A 129 7.11 30.47 1.77
C MET A 129 7.85 29.13 1.59
N LEU A 130 8.23 28.46 2.69
CA LEU A 130 8.88 27.15 2.67
C LEU A 130 7.94 25.98 2.33
N VAL A 131 6.63 26.17 2.46
CA VAL A 131 5.64 25.09 2.34
C VAL A 131 5.77 24.29 1.03
N PRO A 132 5.89 24.92 -0.16
CA PRO A 132 6.09 24.17 -1.41
C PRO A 132 7.38 23.33 -1.40
N ALA A 133 8.47 23.87 -0.84
CA ALA A 133 9.77 23.17 -0.79
C ALA A 133 9.75 22.01 0.20
N LEU A 134 9.10 22.18 1.36
CA LEU A 134 8.91 21.11 2.34
C LEU A 134 8.01 20.00 1.80
N ASN A 135 6.94 20.36 1.09
CA ASN A 135 6.06 19.38 0.44
C ASN A 135 6.81 18.58 -0.63
N LEU A 136 7.62 19.27 -1.44
CA LEU A 136 8.46 18.65 -2.44
C LEU A 136 9.47 17.67 -1.80
N LEU A 137 10.16 18.11 -0.74
CA LEU A 137 11.12 17.28 -0.02
C LEU A 137 10.45 16.07 0.64
N GLY A 138 9.30 16.26 1.30
CA GLY A 138 8.51 15.17 1.86
C GLY A 138 8.04 14.19 0.79
N SER A 139 7.61 14.69 -0.37
CA SER A 139 7.23 13.86 -1.52
C SER A 139 8.41 13.04 -2.05
N ALA A 140 9.60 13.64 -2.19
CA ALA A 140 10.82 12.95 -2.62
C ALA A 140 11.27 11.88 -1.60
N LEU A 141 11.32 12.22 -0.31
CA LEU A 141 11.70 11.29 0.75
C LEU A 141 10.72 10.12 0.90
N SER A 142 9.42 10.37 0.69
CA SER A 142 8.39 9.32 0.75
C SER A 142 8.53 8.26 -0.36
N ARG A 143 9.41 8.48 -1.34
CA ARG A 143 9.74 7.53 -2.41
C ARG A 143 11.02 6.73 -2.12
N ARG A 144 11.77 7.09 -1.06
CA ARG A 144 12.99 6.40 -0.64
C ARG A 144 12.71 5.37 0.45
N CYS A 145 13.35 4.20 0.34
CA CYS A 145 13.29 3.18 1.37
C CYS A 145 13.91 3.68 2.69
N GLY A 146 13.20 3.51 3.81
CA GLY A 146 13.69 3.86 5.16
C GLY A 146 13.67 5.35 5.51
N LYS A 147 13.02 6.19 4.69
CA LYS A 147 12.91 7.64 4.89
C LYS A 147 11.48 8.14 5.15
N LEU A 148 10.53 7.22 5.39
CA LEU A 148 9.11 7.55 5.54
C LEU A 148 8.84 8.36 6.81
N GLU A 149 9.55 8.06 7.90
CA GLU A 149 9.44 8.81 9.16
C GLU A 149 9.98 10.25 9.01
N GLU A 150 11.08 10.42 8.30
CA GLU A 150 11.64 11.75 7.98
C GLU A 150 10.69 12.55 7.08
N ALA A 151 10.16 11.90 6.04
CA ALA A 151 9.18 12.49 5.13
C ALA A 151 7.92 12.96 5.88
N GLU A 152 7.39 12.12 6.77
CA GLU A 152 6.23 12.45 7.57
C GLU A 152 6.50 13.64 8.52
N GLY A 153 7.66 13.67 9.18
CA GLY A 153 8.06 14.78 10.04
C GLY A 153 8.11 16.11 9.29
N ILE A 154 8.70 16.12 8.09
CA ILE A 154 8.80 17.30 7.23
C ILE A 154 7.40 17.75 6.75
N LEU A 155 6.53 16.81 6.38
CA LEU A 155 5.18 17.12 5.91
C LEU A 155 4.28 17.60 7.05
N ARG A 156 4.45 17.08 8.27
CA ARG A 156 3.79 17.62 9.47
C ARG A 156 4.25 19.04 9.78
N ARG A 157 5.55 19.33 9.67
CA ARG A 157 6.09 20.69 9.80
C ARG A 157 5.47 21.63 8.77
N SER A 158 5.43 21.22 7.50
CA SER A 158 4.78 21.99 6.42
C SER A 158 3.32 22.30 6.76
N LEU A 159 2.60 21.29 7.26
CA LEU A 159 1.19 21.41 7.62
C LEU A 159 0.95 22.38 8.78
N THR A 160 1.79 22.33 9.83
CA THR A 160 1.74 23.29 10.94
C THR A 160 1.92 24.72 10.45
N MET A 161 2.86 24.97 9.54
CA MET A 161 3.13 26.31 9.00
C MET A 161 1.94 26.86 8.20
N VAL A 162 1.28 26.00 7.41
CA VAL A 162 0.06 26.41 6.69
C VAL A 162 -1.09 26.66 7.67
N ASP A 163 -1.27 25.81 8.68
CA ASP A 163 -2.33 25.97 9.70
C ASP A 163 -2.16 27.27 10.49
N GLU A 164 -0.92 27.63 10.86
CA GLU A 164 -0.61 28.90 11.55
C GLU A 164 -0.88 30.12 10.66
N THR A 165 -0.50 30.03 9.38
CA THR A 165 -0.79 31.09 8.40
C THR A 165 -2.30 31.29 8.24
N ASN A 166 -3.05 30.18 8.16
CA ASN A 166 -4.52 30.20 8.09
C ASN A 166 -5.17 30.84 9.32
N ARG A 167 -4.64 30.58 10.53
CA ARG A 167 -5.17 31.16 11.77
C ARG A 167 -4.88 32.65 11.90
N ALA A 168 -3.72 33.10 11.39
CA ALA A 168 -3.31 34.49 11.45
C ALA A 168 -4.06 35.40 10.47
N VAL A 169 -4.68 34.83 9.44
CA VAL A 169 -5.39 35.55 8.40
C VAL A 169 -6.89 35.56 8.66
N ASP A 170 -7.48 36.75 8.71
CA ASP A 170 -8.94 36.94 8.79
C ASP A 170 -9.60 36.57 7.44
N PRO A 171 -10.44 35.51 7.37
CA PRO A 171 -11.06 35.08 6.13
C PRO A 171 -11.90 36.18 5.45
N SER A 172 -12.46 37.11 6.22
CA SER A 172 -13.27 38.22 5.69
C SER A 172 -12.47 39.27 4.92
N LYS A 173 -11.14 39.29 5.10
CA LYS A 173 -10.21 40.23 4.44
C LYS A 173 -9.53 39.63 3.21
N LEU A 174 -9.76 38.35 2.93
CA LEU A 174 -9.22 37.68 1.75
C LEU A 174 -10.20 37.81 0.59
N ASN A 175 -9.66 38.11 -0.60
CA ASN A 175 -10.45 37.89 -1.81
C ASN A 175 -10.54 36.38 -2.11
N GLU A 176 -11.51 36.01 -2.93
CA GLU A 176 -11.81 34.62 -3.27
C GLU A 176 -10.60 33.87 -3.83
N MET A 177 -9.78 34.54 -4.64
CA MET A 177 -8.57 33.94 -5.23
C MET A 177 -7.47 33.68 -4.19
N GLN A 178 -7.25 34.62 -3.26
CA GLN A 178 -6.28 34.47 -2.18
C GLN A 178 -6.70 33.39 -1.19
N TYR A 179 -8.00 33.31 -0.87
CA TYR A 179 -8.56 32.25 -0.04
C TYR A 179 -8.38 30.88 -0.71
N ARG A 180 -8.75 30.74 -1.99
CA ARG A 180 -8.54 29.50 -2.76
C ARG A 180 -7.06 29.10 -2.82
N PHE A 181 -6.15 30.04 -3.03
CA PHE A 181 -4.71 29.79 -3.08
C PHE A 181 -4.17 29.27 -1.74
N LEU A 182 -4.58 29.90 -0.63
CA LEU A 182 -4.17 29.49 0.71
C LEU A 182 -4.71 28.11 1.08
N GLN A 183 -5.97 27.81 0.76
CA GLN A 183 -6.55 26.48 0.99
C GLN A 183 -6.01 25.40 0.04
N GLY A 184 -5.58 25.77 -1.18
CA GLY A 184 -4.86 24.88 -2.09
C GLY A 184 -3.52 24.39 -1.52
N LYS A 185 -2.82 25.23 -0.75
CA LYS A 185 -1.61 24.84 -0.02
C LYS A 185 -1.91 23.82 1.09
N VAL A 186 -3.00 23.99 1.84
CA VAL A 186 -3.44 22.98 2.83
C VAL A 186 -3.73 21.66 2.12
N GLY A 187 -4.53 21.70 1.06
CA GLY A 187 -4.92 20.51 0.30
C GLY A 187 -3.72 19.74 -0.22
N THR A 188 -2.75 20.42 -0.84
CA THR A 188 -1.52 19.79 -1.37
C THR A 188 -0.68 19.16 -0.25
N THR A 189 -0.55 19.84 0.89
CA THR A 189 0.24 19.38 2.04
C THR A 189 -0.40 18.15 2.69
N VAL A 190 -1.70 18.22 2.95
CA VAL A 190 -2.49 17.13 3.54
C VAL A 190 -2.50 15.91 2.62
N TYR A 191 -2.68 16.13 1.32
CA TYR A 191 -2.64 15.06 0.32
C TYR A 191 -1.28 14.35 0.32
N THR A 192 -0.18 15.12 0.31
CA THR A 192 1.17 14.56 0.31
C THR A 192 1.48 13.81 1.61
N LEU A 193 1.03 14.33 2.76
CA LEU A 193 1.15 13.67 4.06
C LEU A 193 0.34 12.37 4.12
N GLY A 194 -0.91 12.39 3.65
CA GLY A 194 -1.76 11.21 3.57
C GLY A 194 -1.16 10.14 2.67
N ALA A 195 -0.63 10.51 1.50
CA ALA A 195 0.08 9.59 0.62
C ALA A 195 1.33 8.99 1.28
N CYS A 196 2.08 9.77 2.06
CA CYS A 196 3.21 9.30 2.85
C CYS A 196 2.79 8.30 3.94
N GLN A 197 1.71 8.60 4.67
CA GLN A 197 1.16 7.74 5.72
C GLN A 197 0.60 6.42 5.16
N LEU A 198 -0.04 6.46 3.99
CA LEU A 198 -0.47 5.25 3.27
C LEU A 198 0.72 4.37 2.89
N ARG A 199 1.82 4.96 2.38
CA ARG A 199 3.06 4.23 2.09
C ARG A 199 3.73 3.66 3.35
N ALA A 200 3.58 4.33 4.49
CA ALA A 200 4.02 3.85 5.80
C ALA A 200 3.07 2.81 6.42
N GLY A 201 1.93 2.50 5.79
CA GLY A 201 0.94 1.55 6.32
C GLY A 201 0.10 2.07 7.49
N LYS A 202 0.15 3.38 7.76
CA LYS A 202 -0.59 4.05 8.85
C LYS A 202 -1.99 4.48 8.39
N LEU A 203 -2.87 3.50 8.17
CA LEU A 203 -4.17 3.71 7.53
C LEU A 203 -5.09 4.67 8.31
N GLU A 204 -5.18 4.53 9.64
CA GLU A 204 -6.03 5.40 10.47
C GLU A 204 -5.55 6.86 10.46
N GLU A 205 -4.23 7.08 10.51
CA GLU A 205 -3.64 8.42 10.44
C GLU A 205 -3.81 9.06 9.05
N ALA A 206 -3.66 8.26 7.99
CA ALA A 206 -3.90 8.69 6.62
C ALA A 206 -5.36 9.11 6.41
N GLU A 207 -6.31 8.34 6.94
CA GLU A 207 -7.73 8.67 6.87
C GLU A 207 -8.05 9.97 7.59
N GLY A 208 -7.58 10.13 8.83
CA GLY A 208 -7.78 11.37 9.60
C GLY A 208 -7.17 12.59 8.92
N THR A 209 -5.99 12.44 8.33
CA THR A 209 -5.29 13.49 7.59
C THR A 209 -6.07 13.87 6.34
N LEU A 210 -6.46 12.91 5.50
CA LEU A 210 -7.21 13.16 4.26
C LEU A 210 -8.61 13.75 4.52
N ARG A 211 -9.32 13.30 5.57
CA ARG A 211 -10.62 13.87 5.99
C ARG A 211 -10.48 15.36 6.32
N ARG A 212 -9.36 15.76 6.96
CA ARG A 212 -9.07 17.16 7.28
C ARG A 212 -8.87 18.01 6.03
N GLY A 213 -8.16 17.47 5.03
CA GLY A 213 -7.93 18.14 3.75
C GLY A 213 -9.22 18.37 2.97
N LEU A 214 -10.20 17.46 3.09
CA LEU A 214 -11.50 17.67 2.49
C LEU A 214 -12.33 18.74 3.23
N ALA A 215 -12.38 18.72 4.55
CA ALA A 215 -13.12 19.74 5.31
C ALA A 215 -12.67 21.16 4.92
N THR A 216 -11.38 21.33 4.67
CA THR A 216 -10.79 22.57 4.15
C THR A 216 -11.19 22.89 2.69
N HIS A 217 -11.38 21.87 1.85
CA HIS A 217 -11.81 22.00 0.46
C HIS A 217 -13.32 22.30 0.35
N GLU A 218 -14.14 21.75 1.24
CA GLU A 218 -15.60 21.99 1.31
C GLU A 218 -15.93 23.40 1.77
N THR A 219 -15.16 23.96 2.71
CA THR A 219 -15.30 25.38 3.11
C THR A 219 -15.00 26.37 1.98
N VAL A 220 -14.20 25.97 0.97
CA VAL A 220 -13.84 26.80 -0.20
C VAL A 220 -14.91 26.82 -1.28
N LEU A 221 -15.74 25.77 -1.35
CA LEU A 221 -16.70 25.56 -2.42
C LEU A 221 -18.16 25.72 -1.96
N GLY A 222 -18.38 26.05 -0.69
CA GLY A 222 -19.67 26.47 -0.15
C GLY A 222 -20.76 25.40 -0.23
N GLN A 223 -20.67 24.33 0.56
CA GLN A 223 -21.85 23.49 0.88
C GLN A 223 -21.81 22.96 2.33
N GLU A 224 -22.80 23.40 3.11
CA GLU A 224 -23.20 22.79 4.38
C GLU A 224 -24.08 21.55 4.12
N LYS A 225 -23.68 20.37 4.62
CA LYS A 225 -24.47 19.45 5.45
C LYS A 225 -23.80 18.07 5.53
N VAL A 226 -23.37 17.73 6.73
CA VAL A 226 -23.02 16.36 7.13
C VAL A 226 -24.29 15.69 7.65
N VAL A 227 -24.72 14.61 7.01
CA VAL A 227 -25.58 13.60 7.65
C VAL A 227 -24.72 12.36 7.83
N ALA A 228 -24.60 11.92 9.08
CA ALA A 228 -23.75 10.83 9.50
C ALA A 228 -24.10 9.51 8.78
N VAL A 229 -23.17 9.00 7.97
CA VAL A 229 -23.15 7.62 7.46
C VAL A 229 -21.69 7.12 7.46
N SER A 230 -21.49 5.83 7.71
CA SER A 230 -20.23 5.17 8.08
C SER A 230 -18.96 5.61 7.33
N MET A 231 -17.87 5.75 8.10
CA MET A 231 -16.54 6.31 7.79
C MET A 231 -15.86 5.83 6.48
N GLY A 232 -16.36 4.77 5.87
CA GLY A 232 -15.98 4.32 4.55
C GLY A 232 -16.41 5.28 3.46
N ASP A 233 -17.72 5.38 3.23
CA ASP A 233 -18.32 5.94 2.01
C ASP A 233 -18.07 7.45 1.82
N GLU A 234 -17.74 8.17 2.89
CA GLU A 234 -17.34 9.58 2.82
C GLU A 234 -16.12 9.77 1.92
N ALA A 235 -14.99 9.11 2.21
CA ALA A 235 -13.70 9.25 1.52
C ALA A 235 -13.81 9.04 0.00
N GLU A 236 -14.65 8.09 -0.41
CA GLU A 236 -14.92 7.81 -1.82
C GLU A 236 -15.72 8.93 -2.48
N SER A 237 -16.80 9.38 -1.83
CA SER A 237 -17.61 10.52 -2.26
C SER A 237 -16.75 11.79 -2.39
N MET A 238 -15.75 11.98 -1.51
CA MET A 238 -14.80 13.10 -1.58
C MET A 238 -13.96 13.07 -2.85
N MET A 239 -13.32 11.93 -3.13
CA MET A 239 -12.41 11.77 -4.26
C MET A 239 -13.16 11.88 -5.60
N ARG A 240 -14.41 11.42 -5.66
CA ARG A 240 -15.29 11.60 -6.83
C ARG A 240 -15.64 13.06 -7.09
N ARG A 241 -15.93 13.84 -6.04
CA ARG A 241 -16.18 15.29 -6.16
C ARG A 241 -14.94 16.06 -6.62
N SER A 242 -13.77 15.73 -6.08
CA SER A 242 -12.49 16.31 -6.50
C SER A 242 -12.18 16.03 -7.98
N LEU A 243 -12.39 14.80 -8.43
CA LEU A 243 -12.24 14.41 -9.83
C LEU A 243 -13.20 15.18 -10.75
N ALA A 244 -14.48 15.28 -10.40
CA ALA A 244 -15.47 16.02 -11.18
C ALA A 244 -15.10 17.51 -11.33
N ASN A 245 -14.57 18.13 -10.27
CA ASN A 245 -14.14 19.52 -10.31
C ASN A 245 -12.91 19.73 -11.21
N GLN A 246 -11.93 18.81 -11.17
CA GLN A 246 -10.77 18.87 -12.06
C GLN A 246 -11.17 18.69 -13.53
N GLU A 247 -12.12 17.80 -13.83
CA GLU A 247 -12.65 17.64 -15.19
C GLU A 247 -13.25 18.93 -15.76
N VAL A 248 -13.94 19.71 -14.92
CA VAL A 248 -14.52 21.00 -15.31
C VAL A 248 -13.44 22.07 -15.52
N HIS A 249 -12.39 22.10 -14.69
CA HIS A 249 -11.41 23.18 -14.66
C HIS A 249 -10.28 23.04 -15.68
N VAL A 250 -9.68 21.84 -15.78
CA VAL A 250 -8.49 21.62 -16.62
C VAL A 250 -8.80 20.79 -17.87
N GLY A 251 -10.05 20.35 -18.02
CA GLY A 251 -10.50 19.49 -19.10
C GLY A 251 -10.29 18.00 -18.80
N ARG A 252 -11.11 17.15 -19.44
CA ARG A 252 -11.21 15.71 -19.14
C ARG A 252 -9.97 14.89 -19.45
N ASP A 253 -9.06 15.42 -20.28
CA ASP A 253 -7.86 14.73 -20.77
C ASP A 253 -6.57 15.36 -20.21
N HIS A 254 -6.67 16.07 -19.09
CA HIS A 254 -5.52 16.67 -18.41
C HIS A 254 -4.75 15.66 -17.55
N LYS A 255 -3.43 15.86 -17.38
CA LYS A 255 -2.58 14.97 -16.56
C LYS A 255 -3.01 14.91 -15.09
N ASP A 256 -3.56 16.00 -14.57
CA ASP A 256 -4.02 16.08 -13.18
C ASP A 256 -5.33 15.30 -12.99
N VAL A 257 -6.18 15.27 -14.03
CA VAL A 257 -7.35 14.39 -14.09
C VAL A 257 -6.91 12.93 -14.17
N ALA A 258 -5.90 12.60 -14.98
CA ALA A 258 -5.31 11.25 -15.01
C ALA A 258 -4.74 10.83 -13.64
N TYR A 259 -4.08 11.75 -12.92
CA TYR A 259 -3.56 11.49 -11.59
C TYR A 259 -4.66 11.27 -10.54
N ALA A 260 -5.72 12.09 -10.54
CA ALA A 260 -6.87 11.88 -9.67
C ALA A 260 -7.64 10.58 -9.99
N LEU A 261 -7.78 10.25 -11.27
CA LEU A 261 -8.32 8.96 -11.72
C LEU A 261 -7.46 7.79 -11.21
N HIS A 262 -6.13 7.91 -11.26
CA HIS A 262 -5.21 6.88 -10.73
C HIS A 262 -5.43 6.66 -9.23
N LEU A 263 -5.52 7.74 -8.46
CA LEU A 263 -5.65 7.67 -7.00
C LEU A 263 -7.00 7.15 -6.55
N LEU A 264 -8.08 7.61 -7.17
CA LEU A 264 -9.41 7.09 -6.92
C LEU A 264 -9.50 5.62 -7.36
N GLY A 265 -8.89 5.26 -8.49
CA GLY A 265 -8.78 3.87 -8.94
C GLY A 265 -8.07 2.97 -7.93
N VAL A 266 -6.91 3.38 -7.43
CA VAL A 266 -6.16 2.66 -6.38
C VAL A 266 -6.97 2.57 -5.09
N PHE A 267 -7.64 3.65 -4.69
CA PHE A 267 -8.49 3.69 -3.49
C PHE A 267 -9.69 2.75 -3.59
N LEU A 268 -10.41 2.76 -4.72
CA LEU A 268 -11.54 1.85 -4.99
C LEU A 268 -11.08 0.40 -5.08
N ARG A 269 -9.90 0.14 -5.66
CA ARG A 269 -9.30 -1.20 -5.68
C ARG A 269 -8.99 -1.70 -4.28
N GLN A 270 -8.43 -0.86 -3.42
CA GLN A 270 -8.17 -1.20 -2.01
C GLN A 270 -9.46 -1.51 -1.23
N ARG A 271 -10.60 -1.03 -1.71
CA ARG A 271 -11.94 -1.33 -1.19
C ARG A 271 -12.68 -2.44 -1.92
N GLY A 272 -12.04 -3.10 -2.88
CA GLY A 272 -12.64 -4.21 -3.63
C GLY A 272 -13.66 -3.78 -4.69
N LYS A 273 -13.84 -2.48 -4.96
CA LYS A 273 -14.67 -1.96 -6.06
C LYS A 273 -13.90 -2.01 -7.38
N LEU A 274 -13.56 -3.23 -7.81
CA LEU A 274 -12.57 -3.46 -8.87
C LEU A 274 -13.02 -3.00 -10.26
N GLU A 275 -14.30 -3.14 -10.59
CA GLU A 275 -14.82 -2.72 -11.91
C GLU A 275 -14.78 -1.21 -12.10
N GLU A 276 -15.12 -0.44 -11.05
CA GLU A 276 -14.94 1.00 -11.10
C GLU A 276 -13.47 1.38 -11.07
N ALA A 277 -12.65 0.69 -10.27
CA ALA A 277 -11.21 0.93 -10.25
C ALA A 277 -10.57 0.69 -11.63
N ASP A 278 -10.89 -0.42 -12.29
CA ASP A 278 -10.45 -0.75 -13.65
C ASP A 278 -10.91 0.33 -14.64
N GLY A 279 -12.17 0.74 -14.60
CA GLY A 279 -12.69 1.81 -15.47
C GLY A 279 -11.94 3.14 -15.31
N LEU A 280 -11.68 3.56 -14.07
CA LEU A 280 -10.93 4.80 -13.79
C LEU A 280 -9.46 4.68 -14.17
N LEU A 281 -8.82 3.54 -13.89
CA LEU A 281 -7.42 3.29 -14.23
C LEU A 281 -7.22 3.15 -15.74
N ARG A 282 -8.17 2.59 -16.50
CA ARG A 282 -8.15 2.57 -17.98
C ARG A 282 -8.26 3.96 -18.56
N ARG A 283 -9.14 4.78 -17.98
CA ARG A 283 -9.27 6.18 -18.41
C ARG A 283 -8.02 6.99 -18.09
N CYS A 284 -7.41 6.78 -16.92
CA CYS A 284 -6.09 7.31 -16.61
C CYS A 284 -5.04 6.88 -17.66
N MET A 285 -5.03 5.59 -18.02
CA MET A 285 -4.12 5.04 -19.03
C MET A 285 -4.32 5.67 -20.41
N ALA A 286 -5.57 5.78 -20.87
CA ALA A 286 -5.90 6.37 -22.16
C ALA A 286 -5.48 7.85 -22.26
N ILE A 287 -5.60 8.61 -21.17
CA ILE A 287 -5.12 10.00 -21.11
C ILE A 287 -3.59 10.05 -21.22
N TYR A 288 -2.88 9.12 -20.59
CA TYR A 288 -1.42 9.03 -20.70
C TYR A 288 -0.95 8.44 -22.04
N GLU A 289 -1.73 7.57 -22.69
CA GLU A 289 -1.40 6.95 -23.99
C GLU A 289 -1.66 7.87 -25.18
N THR A 290 -2.68 8.72 -25.12
CA THR A 290 -3.02 9.69 -26.18
C THR A 290 -2.03 10.87 -26.25
N LYS A 291 -1.35 11.17 -25.14
CA LYS A 291 -0.24 12.13 -25.10
C LYS A 291 1.08 11.40 -25.35
N THR A 292 1.43 11.24 -26.62
CA THR A 292 2.66 10.56 -27.06
C THR A 292 3.92 11.21 -26.46
N GLY A 293 4.52 10.55 -25.47
CA GLY A 293 5.80 10.93 -24.86
C GLY A 293 6.27 9.92 -23.80
N THR A 294 7.58 9.69 -23.70
CA THR A 294 8.21 8.78 -22.74
C THR A 294 8.13 9.24 -21.27
N GLU A 295 7.71 10.49 -21.05
CA GLU A 295 7.69 11.19 -19.76
C GLU A 295 6.67 10.66 -18.74
N HIS A 296 5.77 9.76 -19.16
CA HIS A 296 4.78 9.16 -18.29
C HIS A 296 5.05 7.70 -17.95
N LEU A 297 6.18 7.13 -18.38
CA LEU A 297 6.42 5.69 -18.35
C LEU A 297 6.26 5.10 -16.94
N GLY A 298 6.71 5.77 -15.87
CA GLY A 298 6.53 5.25 -14.51
C GLY A 298 5.10 5.41 -13.95
N MET A 299 4.35 6.45 -14.33
CA MET A 299 2.93 6.56 -13.93
C MET A 299 2.08 5.59 -14.74
N MET A 300 2.38 5.39 -16.02
CA MET A 300 1.80 4.35 -16.87
C MET A 300 2.17 2.96 -16.37
N THR A 301 3.40 2.73 -15.90
CA THR A 301 3.83 1.44 -15.33
C THR A 301 3.12 1.19 -14.00
N SER A 302 2.98 2.21 -13.15
CA SER A 302 2.20 2.13 -11.90
C SER A 302 0.73 1.85 -12.20
N THR A 303 0.12 2.64 -13.10
CA THR A 303 -1.28 2.46 -13.50
C THR A 303 -1.49 1.11 -14.17
N ARG A 304 -0.54 0.61 -14.97
CA ARG A 304 -0.56 -0.71 -15.62
C ARG A 304 -0.42 -1.84 -14.62
N LEU A 305 0.42 -1.66 -13.61
CA LEU A 305 0.52 -2.60 -12.49
C LEU A 305 -0.79 -2.65 -11.70
N GLU A 306 -1.41 -1.50 -11.44
CA GLU A 306 -2.70 -1.40 -10.74
C GLU A 306 -3.88 -1.91 -11.58
N LEU A 307 -3.84 -1.74 -12.91
CA LEU A 307 -4.79 -2.31 -13.87
C LEU A 307 -4.65 -3.81 -13.99
N ASP A 308 -3.42 -4.30 -14.09
CA ASP A 308 -3.13 -5.73 -14.07
C ASP A 308 -3.49 -6.33 -12.69
N LEU A 309 -3.36 -5.56 -11.61
CA LEU A 309 -3.89 -5.94 -10.30
C LEU A 309 -5.42 -5.96 -10.30
N CYS A 310 -6.09 -4.96 -10.88
CA CYS A 310 -7.57 -4.94 -10.98
C CYS A 310 -8.07 -6.08 -11.84
N LEU A 311 -7.44 -6.39 -12.97
CA LEU A 311 -7.76 -7.52 -13.85
C LEU A 311 -7.46 -8.88 -13.23
N ARG A 312 -6.34 -9.01 -12.50
CA ARG A 312 -6.04 -10.21 -11.71
C ARG A 312 -7.05 -10.38 -10.57
N LEU A 313 -7.32 -9.32 -9.82
CA LEU A 313 -8.31 -9.31 -8.75
C LEU A 313 -9.75 -9.44 -9.29
N GLU A 314 -10.06 -8.99 -10.51
CA GLU A 314 -11.35 -9.17 -11.21
C GLU A 314 -11.48 -10.57 -11.79
N GLY A 315 -10.41 -11.17 -12.29
CA GLY A 315 -10.36 -12.59 -12.63
C GLY A 315 -10.52 -13.45 -11.38
N GLU A 316 -9.99 -12.98 -10.25
CA GLU A 316 -10.23 -13.53 -8.91
C GLU A 316 -11.70 -13.26 -8.46
N LEU A 317 -12.32 -12.08 -8.68
CA LEU A 317 -13.74 -11.76 -8.34
C LEU A 317 -14.78 -12.38 -9.29
N LYS A 318 -14.50 -12.58 -10.57
CA LYS A 318 -15.39 -13.32 -11.49
C LYS A 318 -15.33 -14.82 -11.21
N GLY A 319 -14.23 -15.30 -10.63
CA GLY A 319 -14.15 -16.59 -9.95
C GLY A 319 -14.78 -16.62 -8.54
N TRP A 320 -15.14 -15.46 -7.98
CA TRP A 320 -15.65 -15.27 -6.62
C TRP A 320 -16.77 -14.24 -6.58
N GLY A 321 -18.00 -14.67 -6.85
CA GLY A 321 -19.18 -13.81 -6.82
C GLY A 321 -19.18 -12.82 -5.63
N ARG A 322 -19.42 -11.55 -5.96
CA ARG A 322 -19.53 -10.42 -5.02
C ARG A 322 -20.37 -10.82 -3.82
N ASN A 323 -19.81 -10.67 -2.62
CA ASN A 323 -20.50 -10.19 -1.43
C ASN A 323 -19.47 -9.93 -0.33
N GLU A 324 -19.56 -8.75 0.27
CA GLU A 324 -18.81 -8.34 1.45
C GLU A 324 -18.92 -9.37 2.58
N VAL A 325 -17.82 -9.62 3.31
CA VAL A 325 -17.85 -10.51 4.50
C VAL A 325 -17.66 -9.70 5.77
N PRO A 326 -18.66 -9.65 6.67
CA PRO A 326 -18.55 -9.05 7.99
C PRO A 326 -17.61 -9.84 8.91
N VAL A 327 -16.92 -9.13 9.79
CA VAL A 327 -16.27 -9.72 10.98
C VAL A 327 -17.36 -10.03 12.00
N GLY A 328 -17.88 -11.26 12.00
CA GLY A 328 -18.87 -11.72 13.00
C GLY A 328 -19.26 -13.20 12.85
N SER A 329 -19.23 -13.94 13.96
CA SER A 329 -19.75 -15.31 14.21
C SER A 329 -19.75 -16.32 13.04
N SER A 330 -18.66 -17.07 12.87
CA SER A 330 -18.64 -18.20 11.93
C SER A 330 -18.84 -19.51 12.69
N SER A 331 -20.03 -20.11 12.61
CA SER A 331 -20.17 -21.54 12.93
C SER A 331 -19.65 -22.36 11.75
N SER A 332 -18.68 -23.24 12.01
CA SER A 332 -18.22 -24.26 11.05
C SER A 332 -19.11 -25.49 11.11
N THR A 333 -19.29 -26.18 9.99
CA THR A 333 -19.79 -27.56 9.97
C THR A 333 -18.60 -28.53 9.89
N LEU A 334 -18.64 -29.56 10.73
CA LEU A 334 -17.65 -30.63 10.78
C LEU A 334 -18.31 -31.93 10.32
N ARG A 335 -17.68 -32.60 9.37
CA ARG A 335 -18.13 -33.90 8.87
C ARG A 335 -16.96 -34.87 8.78
N MET A 336 -17.08 -36.02 9.42
CA MET A 336 -16.13 -37.12 9.24
C MET A 336 -16.27 -37.68 7.82
N LEU A 337 -15.14 -37.84 7.13
CA LEU A 337 -15.09 -38.46 5.81
C LEU A 337 -15.15 -39.99 5.97
N ASP A 338 -15.92 -40.62 5.10
CA ASP A 338 -15.96 -42.08 4.99
C ASP A 338 -14.72 -42.56 4.22
N ASN A 339 -14.26 -43.78 4.49
CA ASN A 339 -13.10 -44.35 3.81
C ASN A 339 -13.35 -44.56 2.29
N SER A 340 -14.61 -44.62 1.86
CA SER A 340 -15.02 -44.67 0.45
C SER A 340 -15.08 -43.29 -0.24
N ASP A 341 -14.88 -42.20 0.49
CA ASP A 341 -14.85 -40.85 -0.09
C ASP A 341 -13.53 -40.64 -0.86
N TRP A 342 -13.62 -40.19 -2.11
CA TRP A 342 -12.44 -39.90 -2.95
C TRP A 342 -11.48 -38.89 -2.31
N GLN A 343 -11.98 -37.98 -1.47
CA GLN A 343 -11.15 -37.04 -0.73
C GLN A 343 -10.33 -37.74 0.35
N TYR A 344 -10.87 -38.79 0.97
CA TYR A 344 -10.20 -39.54 2.03
C TYR A 344 -8.93 -40.19 1.51
N GLU A 345 -9.01 -40.92 0.40
CA GLU A 345 -7.86 -41.60 -0.22
C GLU A 345 -6.80 -40.59 -0.65
N ASN A 346 -7.18 -39.52 -1.34
CA ASN A 346 -6.25 -38.48 -1.80
C ASN A 346 -5.53 -37.79 -0.63
N LEU A 347 -6.25 -37.49 0.46
CA LEU A 347 -5.64 -36.90 1.65
C LEU A 347 -4.71 -37.88 2.38
N CYS A 348 -5.03 -39.18 2.39
CA CYS A 348 -4.14 -40.21 2.90
C CYS A 348 -2.87 -40.29 2.05
N ASP A 349 -2.98 -40.34 0.72
CA ASP A 349 -1.83 -40.37 -0.18
C ASP A 349 -0.96 -39.13 -0.03
N MET A 350 -1.57 -37.94 -0.01
CA MET A 350 -0.88 -36.69 0.23
C MET A 350 -0.16 -36.69 1.59
N PHE A 351 -0.77 -37.24 2.63
CA PHE A 351 -0.17 -37.35 3.96
C PHE A 351 1.06 -38.27 3.97
N HIS A 352 0.94 -39.48 3.41
CA HIS A 352 2.01 -40.49 3.42
C HIS A 352 3.15 -40.14 2.46
N THR A 353 2.85 -39.71 1.23
CA THR A 353 3.87 -39.31 0.23
C THR A 353 4.71 -38.11 0.69
N ARG A 354 4.14 -37.26 1.54
CA ARG A 354 4.81 -36.10 2.13
C ARG A 354 5.35 -36.36 3.54
N TRP A 355 5.33 -37.61 4.01
CA TRP A 355 5.96 -38.03 5.26
C TRP A 355 7.43 -38.40 5.01
N LEU A 356 8.27 -37.38 4.84
CA LEU A 356 9.66 -37.57 4.42
C LEU A 356 10.64 -37.85 5.58
N LYS A 357 10.14 -38.23 6.76
CA LYS A 357 10.96 -38.46 7.96
C LYS A 357 11.06 -39.94 8.30
N PRO A 358 12.26 -40.42 8.71
CA PRO A 358 12.46 -41.81 9.14
C PRO A 358 11.92 -42.10 10.55
N GLN A 359 11.49 -41.07 11.29
CA GLN A 359 10.84 -41.22 12.60
C GLN A 359 9.34 -40.87 12.47
N PRO A 360 8.43 -41.65 13.09
CA PRO A 360 8.69 -42.85 13.91
C PRO A 360 9.17 -44.06 13.09
N ALA A 361 9.94 -44.95 13.71
CA ALA A 361 10.61 -46.06 13.03
C ALA A 361 9.65 -47.12 12.45
N ARG A 362 8.48 -47.34 13.08
CA ARG A 362 7.46 -48.28 12.57
C ARG A 362 6.37 -47.62 11.72
N GLY A 363 6.62 -46.39 11.28
CA GLY A 363 5.78 -45.66 10.34
C GLY A 363 4.56 -44.99 10.98
N VAL A 364 3.74 -44.40 10.10
CA VAL A 364 2.52 -43.66 10.46
C VAL A 364 1.34 -44.16 9.65
N SER A 365 0.14 -44.10 10.23
CA SER A 365 -1.09 -44.45 9.52
C SER A 365 -2.19 -43.45 9.84
N VAL A 366 -2.87 -42.95 8.81
CA VAL A 366 -4.09 -42.15 8.98
C VAL A 366 -5.17 -43.02 9.62
N VAL A 367 -5.83 -42.47 10.64
CA VAL A 367 -6.92 -43.14 11.37
C VAL A 367 -8.26 -42.56 10.92
N ARG A 368 -8.40 -41.23 10.94
CA ARG A 368 -9.63 -40.52 10.61
C ARG A 368 -9.36 -39.17 9.97
N ILE A 369 -10.27 -38.72 9.11
CA ILE A 369 -10.23 -37.38 8.51
C ILE A 369 -11.59 -36.70 8.73
N PHE A 370 -11.55 -35.46 9.20
CA PHE A 370 -12.72 -34.60 9.31
C PHE A 370 -12.59 -33.47 8.31
N SER A 371 -13.60 -33.31 7.45
CA SER A 371 -13.79 -32.10 6.64
C SER A 371 -14.36 -30.98 7.51
N ILE A 372 -13.85 -29.77 7.27
CA ILE A 372 -14.21 -28.56 7.98
C ILE A 372 -14.71 -27.58 6.94
N GLN A 373 -15.99 -27.23 7.04
CA GLN A 373 -16.62 -26.27 6.15
C GLN A 373 -17.01 -25.05 6.97
N TYR A 374 -16.40 -23.91 6.65
CA TYR A 374 -16.84 -22.63 7.19
C TYR A 374 -17.92 -22.05 6.29
N LYS A 375 -18.89 -21.35 6.89
CA LYS A 375 -19.79 -20.45 6.15
C LYS A 375 -19.04 -19.20 5.67
N ARG A 376 -17.97 -19.38 4.88
CA ARG A 376 -17.13 -18.31 4.32
C ARG A 376 -16.74 -18.67 2.89
N ASN A 377 -16.62 -17.66 2.03
CA ASN A 377 -16.21 -17.85 0.64
C ASN A 377 -14.73 -18.25 0.53
N VAL A 378 -14.48 -19.15 -0.43
CA VAL A 378 -13.26 -19.96 -0.60
C VAL A 378 -12.13 -19.15 -1.21
N VAL A 379 -11.01 -19.02 -0.48
CA VAL A 379 -9.74 -18.39 -0.91
C VAL A 379 -9.24 -18.93 -2.28
N VAL A 380 -8.57 -18.15 -3.14
CA VAL A 380 -7.87 -18.60 -4.37
C VAL A 380 -6.40 -18.19 -4.30
N ASN A 381 -5.55 -18.86 -5.11
CA ASN A 381 -4.10 -18.94 -4.96
C ASN A 381 -3.63 -19.65 -3.67
N LEU A 382 -4.40 -20.67 -3.31
CA LEU A 382 -4.15 -21.50 -2.14
C LEU A 382 -3.12 -22.58 -2.42
N ARG A 383 -2.12 -22.68 -1.56
CA ARG A 383 -1.32 -23.90 -1.46
C ARG A 383 -1.80 -24.70 -0.26
N GLN A 384 -2.10 -25.97 -0.48
CA GLN A 384 -2.36 -26.90 0.61
C GLN A 384 -1.08 -27.15 1.40
N ARG A 385 -1.14 -26.90 2.70
CA ARG A 385 -0.04 -27.09 3.64
C ARG A 385 -0.54 -27.79 4.90
N PHE A 386 0.38 -28.43 5.60
CA PHE A 386 0.13 -29.07 6.88
C PHE A 386 0.47 -28.14 8.04
N HIS A 387 -0.37 -28.16 9.08
CA HIS A 387 -0.11 -27.50 10.36
C HIS A 387 -0.37 -28.47 11.52
N GLY A 388 0.67 -28.81 12.27
CA GLY A 388 0.54 -29.54 13.53
C GLY A 388 0.27 -28.59 14.70
N THR A 389 -0.60 -29.01 15.62
CA THR A 389 -0.87 -28.29 16.86
C THR A 389 -1.23 -29.26 17.98
N SER A 390 -1.23 -28.78 19.23
CA SER A 390 -1.58 -29.57 20.40
C SER A 390 -3.08 -29.49 20.73
N CYS A 391 -3.66 -30.61 21.14
CA CYS A 391 -5.00 -30.66 21.72
C CYS A 391 -4.97 -30.85 23.24
N ASN A 392 -6.10 -30.58 23.91
CA ASN A 392 -6.29 -30.91 25.31
C ASN A 392 -6.29 -32.46 25.51
N ALA A 393 -6.02 -32.93 26.73
CA ALA A 393 -6.10 -34.34 27.10
C ALA A 393 -7.49 -34.95 26.86
N GLY A 394 -8.56 -34.22 27.16
CA GLY A 394 -9.95 -34.62 26.93
C GLY A 394 -10.50 -34.24 25.55
N CYS A 395 -9.67 -34.22 24.50
CA CYS A 395 -10.14 -33.82 23.17
C CYS A 395 -10.95 -34.95 22.52
N ASN A 396 -12.23 -34.69 22.20
CA ASN A 396 -13.15 -35.66 21.58
C ASN A 396 -12.57 -36.34 20.33
N PHE A 397 -11.85 -35.59 19.48
CA PHE A 397 -11.21 -36.16 18.28
C PHE A 397 -10.13 -37.20 18.58
N MET A 398 -9.62 -37.24 19.82
CA MET A 398 -8.53 -38.13 20.25
C MET A 398 -9.01 -39.27 21.16
N ILE A 399 -10.00 -39.02 22.01
CA ILE A 399 -10.42 -39.97 23.08
C ILE A 399 -11.62 -40.84 22.69
N ASP A 400 -12.42 -40.43 21.71
CA ASP A 400 -13.60 -41.19 21.28
C ASP A 400 -13.32 -41.85 19.92
N PRO A 401 -13.10 -43.16 19.84
CA PRO A 401 -12.92 -43.87 18.58
C PRO A 401 -14.23 -44.08 17.79
N GLN A 402 -15.42 -43.82 18.36
CA GLN A 402 -16.70 -44.31 17.83
C GLN A 402 -17.69 -43.26 17.29
N GLY A 403 -17.54 -41.95 17.48
CA GLY A 403 -18.46 -41.06 16.75
C GLY A 403 -18.59 -39.58 17.11
N ALA A 404 -17.88 -39.04 18.10
CA ALA A 404 -17.98 -37.62 18.40
C ALA A 404 -17.42 -36.75 17.26
N THR A 405 -18.30 -36.31 16.36
CA THR A 405 -18.03 -35.31 15.32
C THR A 405 -17.96 -33.88 15.88
N ALA A 406 -18.33 -33.70 17.15
CA ALA A 406 -18.39 -32.41 17.82
C ALA A 406 -17.11 -32.11 18.63
N PRO A 407 -16.57 -30.88 18.52
CA PRO A 407 -15.44 -30.43 19.34
C PRO A 407 -15.77 -30.40 20.83
N CYS A 408 -14.78 -30.61 21.70
CA CYS A 408 -14.97 -30.77 23.15
C CYS A 408 -15.40 -29.50 23.93
N GLY A 409 -15.62 -28.35 23.26
CA GLY A 409 -16.05 -27.10 23.90
C GLY A 409 -15.02 -26.41 24.81
N LEU A 410 -13.88 -27.04 25.10
CA LEU A 410 -12.84 -26.45 25.94
C LEU A 410 -12.10 -25.32 25.22
N SER A 411 -12.18 -24.12 25.77
CA SER A 411 -11.45 -22.93 25.29
C SER A 411 -9.93 -23.10 25.27
N SER A 412 -9.41 -24.07 26.02
CA SER A 412 -7.98 -24.39 26.08
C SER A 412 -7.51 -25.36 24.98
N CYS A 413 -8.41 -25.97 24.21
CA CYS A 413 -8.09 -26.96 23.20
C CYS A 413 -7.89 -26.31 21.82
N SER A 414 -6.63 -26.14 21.37
CA SER A 414 -6.33 -25.48 20.10
C SER A 414 -7.00 -26.15 18.90
N VAL A 415 -7.03 -27.49 18.85
CA VAL A 415 -7.66 -28.25 17.75
C VAL A 415 -9.15 -27.95 17.66
N CYS A 416 -9.89 -28.10 18.76
CA CYS A 416 -11.32 -27.84 18.78
C CYS A 416 -11.65 -26.39 18.46
N ASN A 417 -10.88 -25.43 19.00
CA ASN A 417 -11.06 -24.01 18.70
C ASN A 417 -10.77 -23.70 17.23
N ILE A 418 -9.71 -24.30 16.65
CA ILE A 418 -9.39 -24.12 15.23
C ILE A 418 -10.53 -24.67 14.39
N CYS A 419 -11.01 -25.89 14.65
CA CYS A 419 -12.14 -26.44 13.92
C CYS A 419 -13.36 -25.51 13.95
N MET A 420 -13.69 -24.93 15.12
CA MET A 420 -14.87 -24.08 15.28
C MET A 420 -14.72 -22.67 14.71
N LEU A 421 -13.57 -22.04 14.90
CA LEU A 421 -13.39 -20.59 14.72
C LEU A 421 -12.34 -20.22 13.66
N GLY A 422 -11.58 -21.21 13.17
CA GLY A 422 -10.42 -21.02 12.32
C GLY A 422 -9.15 -20.71 13.12
N PHE A 423 -8.06 -20.38 12.42
CA PHE A 423 -6.81 -20.02 13.05
C PHE A 423 -6.93 -18.69 13.79
N ASN A 424 -6.47 -18.67 15.05
CA ASN A 424 -6.35 -17.45 15.83
C ASN A 424 -4.95 -17.33 16.44
N LEU A 425 -4.25 -16.25 16.10
CA LEU A 425 -2.85 -16.04 16.45
C LEU A 425 -2.66 -15.91 17.97
N GLY A 426 -3.58 -15.21 18.65
CA GLY A 426 -3.53 -14.97 20.09
C GLY A 426 -3.92 -16.18 20.95
N LYS A 427 -4.82 -17.04 20.47
CA LYS A 427 -5.41 -18.12 21.29
C LYS A 427 -4.84 -19.50 21.00
N ASN A 428 -4.72 -19.88 19.72
CA ASN A 428 -4.49 -21.28 19.34
C ASN A 428 -3.08 -21.51 18.78
N VAL A 429 -2.45 -20.47 18.24
CA VAL A 429 -1.11 -20.54 17.60
C VAL A 429 0.00 -20.20 18.60
N ALA A 430 -0.22 -19.20 19.48
CA ALA A 430 0.72 -18.81 20.53
C ALA A 430 1.09 -19.96 21.50
N ARG A 431 0.20 -20.95 21.70
CA ARG A 431 0.49 -22.14 22.53
C ARG A 431 1.36 -23.17 21.84
N THR A 432 1.15 -23.40 20.55
CA THR A 432 1.97 -24.29 19.71
C THR A 432 3.40 -23.77 19.63
N ALA A 433 3.56 -22.46 19.49
CA ALA A 433 4.84 -21.75 19.55
C ALA A 433 5.58 -21.93 20.89
N ARG A 434 4.88 -21.81 22.02
CA ARG A 434 5.45 -21.91 23.38
C ARG A 434 5.78 -23.34 23.82
N ALA A 435 5.27 -24.36 23.13
CA ALA A 435 5.45 -25.76 23.51
C ALA A 435 6.76 -26.39 22.97
N THR A 436 7.36 -25.79 21.94
CA THR A 436 8.61 -26.28 21.34
C THR A 436 9.83 -25.81 22.16
N ARG A 437 10.86 -26.67 22.29
CA ARG A 437 12.14 -26.35 22.98
C ARG A 437 12.98 -25.29 22.24
N PHE A 438 12.51 -24.78 21.11
CA PHE A 438 13.25 -23.91 20.21
C PHE A 438 12.52 -22.57 20.02
N PRO A 439 13.23 -21.43 19.98
CA PRO A 439 12.62 -20.14 19.68
C PRO A 439 12.00 -20.17 18.27
N LEU A 440 10.85 -19.52 18.12
CA LEU A 440 10.17 -19.37 16.82
C LEU A 440 11.11 -18.69 15.81
N ARG A 441 11.57 -19.43 14.81
CA ARG A 441 12.56 -18.96 13.81
C ARG A 441 12.13 -17.70 13.08
N TYR A 442 10.85 -17.53 12.80
CA TYR A 442 10.30 -16.44 12.01
C TYR A 442 9.28 -15.61 12.80
N GLY A 443 9.40 -15.56 14.12
CA GLY A 443 8.48 -14.79 14.97
C GLY A 443 7.07 -15.39 15.08
N PRO A 444 6.12 -14.67 15.69
CA PRO A 444 4.78 -15.15 16.02
C PRO A 444 3.85 -15.16 14.80
N GLY A 445 3.74 -16.32 14.16
CA GLY A 445 2.84 -16.56 13.02
C GLY A 445 2.33 -18.00 12.99
N VAL A 446 1.51 -18.33 11.99
CA VAL A 446 1.05 -19.71 11.76
C VAL A 446 2.10 -20.44 10.92
N TYR A 447 2.75 -21.44 11.51
CA TYR A 447 3.77 -22.25 10.84
C TYR A 447 3.12 -23.41 10.09
N LEU A 448 3.43 -23.51 8.80
CA LEU A 448 2.91 -24.52 7.90
C LEU A 448 4.05 -25.13 7.09
N SER A 449 3.88 -26.35 6.60
CA SER A 449 4.87 -27.01 5.75
C SER A 449 4.21 -27.75 4.60
N SER A 450 4.92 -27.98 3.48
CA SER A 450 4.46 -29.00 2.53
C SER A 450 4.62 -30.41 3.08
N VAL A 451 5.49 -30.62 4.07
CA VAL A 451 5.88 -31.95 4.56
C VAL A 451 5.10 -32.30 5.83
N SER A 452 4.31 -33.36 5.80
CA SER A 452 3.47 -33.81 6.93
C SER A 452 4.34 -34.19 8.15
N GLY A 453 5.45 -34.90 7.92
CA GLY A 453 6.41 -35.26 8.96
C GLY A 453 7.10 -34.06 9.61
N LYS A 454 7.20 -32.94 8.89
CA LYS A 454 7.69 -31.66 9.45
C LYS A 454 6.61 -31.00 10.30
N ALA A 455 5.38 -30.95 9.82
CA ALA A 455 4.25 -30.43 10.58
C ALA A 455 4.00 -31.21 11.89
N ASN A 456 4.29 -32.52 11.91
CA ASN A 456 4.24 -33.35 13.12
C ASN A 456 5.16 -32.84 14.24
N ASP A 457 6.30 -32.21 13.93
CA ASP A 457 7.20 -31.66 14.96
C ASP A 457 6.53 -30.55 15.78
N TYR A 458 5.65 -29.77 15.14
CA TYR A 458 4.90 -28.70 15.82
C TYR A 458 3.94 -29.25 16.89
N ALA A 459 3.56 -30.54 16.77
CA ALA A 459 2.69 -31.26 17.68
C ALA A 459 3.45 -32.20 18.64
N GLY A 460 4.79 -32.07 18.76
CA GLY A 460 5.66 -33.10 19.36
C GLY A 460 5.33 -33.58 20.78
N ARG A 461 4.59 -32.81 21.59
CA ARG A 461 4.16 -33.21 22.96
C ARG A 461 2.67 -33.52 23.10
N SER A 462 1.93 -33.61 22.00
CA SER A 462 0.46 -33.74 22.04
C SER A 462 -0.06 -35.15 21.74
N ALA A 463 0.81 -36.15 21.71
CA ALA A 463 0.40 -37.54 21.54
C ALA A 463 -0.60 -37.95 22.64
N LYS A 464 -1.61 -38.73 22.27
CA LYS A 464 -2.56 -39.35 23.19
C LYS A 464 -2.51 -40.85 22.98
N THR A 465 -2.17 -41.57 24.04
CA THR A 465 -2.05 -43.03 24.01
C THR A 465 -3.43 -43.63 24.27
N GLY A 466 -3.94 -44.41 23.31
CA GLY A 466 -5.14 -45.23 23.48
C GLY A 466 -4.90 -46.35 24.49
N SER A 467 -5.98 -47.02 24.91
CA SER A 467 -5.90 -48.18 25.81
C SER A 467 -5.16 -49.38 25.19
N ASP A 468 -5.06 -49.41 23.86
CA ASP A 468 -4.31 -50.37 23.05
C ASP A 468 -2.82 -50.02 22.90
N GLY A 469 -2.36 -48.93 23.53
CA GLY A 469 -1.00 -48.43 23.43
C GLY A 469 -0.72 -47.61 22.17
N THR A 470 -1.70 -47.42 21.29
CA THR A 470 -1.54 -46.64 20.06
C THR A 470 -1.41 -45.16 20.38
N GLU A 471 -0.34 -44.51 19.93
CA GLU A 471 -0.18 -43.05 20.08
C GLU A 471 -0.87 -42.32 18.93
N LEU A 472 -1.92 -41.56 19.24
CA LEU A 472 -2.64 -40.73 18.30
C LEU A 472 -2.14 -39.28 18.34
N ARG A 473 -2.06 -38.66 17.16
CA ARG A 473 -1.86 -37.22 16.97
C ARG A 473 -2.82 -36.68 15.92
N CYS A 474 -2.85 -35.36 15.79
CA CYS A 474 -3.61 -34.72 14.73
C CYS A 474 -2.85 -33.54 14.10
N MET A 475 -3.22 -33.23 12.86
CA MET A 475 -2.74 -32.06 12.12
C MET A 475 -3.81 -31.57 11.16
N PHE A 476 -3.75 -30.29 10.83
CA PHE A 476 -4.63 -29.69 9.85
C PHE A 476 -4.02 -29.73 8.46
N VAL A 477 -4.85 -30.00 7.46
CA VAL A 477 -4.62 -29.56 6.08
C VAL A 477 -5.29 -28.21 5.94
N ALA A 478 -4.49 -27.20 5.61
CA ALA A 478 -4.94 -25.85 5.47
C ALA A 478 -4.66 -25.34 4.05
N ASN A 479 -5.62 -24.57 3.57
CA ASN A 479 -5.49 -23.75 2.39
C ASN A 479 -4.81 -22.45 2.80
N VAL A 480 -3.62 -22.19 2.26
CA VAL A 480 -2.79 -21.03 2.63
C VAL A 480 -2.64 -20.06 1.46
N ALA A 481 -3.05 -18.82 1.68
CA ALA A 481 -2.71 -17.69 0.82
C ALA A 481 -1.34 -17.13 1.23
N VAL A 482 -0.32 -17.51 0.47
CA VAL A 482 1.07 -17.12 0.77
C VAL A 482 1.32 -15.65 0.42
N GLY A 483 0.64 -15.11 -0.60
CA GLY A 483 0.88 -13.75 -1.09
C GLY A 483 2.33 -13.55 -1.56
N LYS A 484 2.85 -12.31 -1.44
CA LYS A 484 4.26 -12.03 -1.70
C LYS A 484 5.10 -12.57 -0.52
N ALA A 485 5.77 -13.68 -0.74
CA ALA A 485 6.63 -14.36 0.23
C ALA A 485 8.01 -13.73 0.32
N PHE A 486 8.50 -13.50 1.54
CA PHE A 486 9.90 -13.24 1.81
C PHE A 486 10.63 -14.58 1.91
N ASN A 487 11.38 -14.95 0.86
CA ASN A 487 12.16 -16.17 0.84
C ASN A 487 13.48 -15.94 1.58
N THR A 488 13.83 -16.83 2.52
CA THR A 488 15.06 -16.71 3.29
C THR A 488 15.70 -18.07 3.54
N LYS A 489 17.03 -18.09 3.47
CA LYS A 489 17.87 -19.22 3.91
C LYS A 489 18.39 -19.04 5.34
N SER A 490 18.16 -17.86 5.94
CA SER A 490 18.58 -17.58 7.31
C SER A 490 17.78 -18.43 8.30
N SER A 491 18.47 -18.91 9.34
CA SER A 491 17.87 -19.76 10.36
C SER A 491 16.91 -19.01 11.28
N ASN A 492 17.05 -17.69 11.43
CA ASN A 492 16.22 -16.88 12.34
C ASN A 492 15.99 -15.46 11.80
N LEU A 493 14.75 -14.98 11.92
CA LEU A 493 14.39 -13.56 12.04
C LEU A 493 14.33 -13.21 13.54
N PRO A 494 14.44 -11.93 13.92
CA PRO A 494 14.21 -11.51 15.30
C PRO A 494 12.87 -12.04 15.82
N GLN A 495 12.80 -12.48 17.07
CA GLN A 495 11.61 -13.16 17.62
C GLN A 495 10.35 -12.27 17.68
N SER A 496 10.51 -10.95 17.55
CA SER A 496 9.44 -9.95 17.42
C SER A 496 9.06 -9.62 15.97
N ALA A 497 9.75 -10.19 14.97
CA ALA A 497 9.60 -9.80 13.57
C ALA A 497 8.42 -10.50 12.89
N CYS A 498 7.66 -9.70 12.15
CA CYS A 498 6.80 -10.11 11.04
C CYS A 498 7.63 -10.14 9.73
N PRO A 499 7.09 -10.51 8.55
CA PRO A 499 7.87 -10.45 7.32
C PRO A 499 8.35 -9.01 7.07
N PRO A 500 9.49 -8.81 6.36
CA PRO A 500 9.91 -7.47 5.95
C PRO A 500 8.80 -6.72 5.21
N LEU A 501 8.83 -5.38 5.29
CA LEU A 501 7.81 -4.53 4.69
C LEU A 501 7.62 -4.87 3.20
N GLY A 502 6.37 -5.06 2.79
CA GLY A 502 6.01 -5.47 1.42
C GLY A 502 5.84 -6.97 1.23
N TYR A 503 6.10 -7.80 2.24
CA TYR A 503 5.87 -9.25 2.21
C TYR A 503 4.74 -9.63 3.19
N GLN A 504 3.94 -10.64 2.82
CA GLN A 504 2.78 -11.09 3.61
C GLN A 504 3.05 -12.40 4.37
N SER A 505 4.11 -13.11 3.98
CA SER A 505 4.53 -14.37 4.56
C SER A 505 6.06 -14.49 4.51
N VAL A 506 6.59 -15.43 5.29
CA VAL A 506 7.99 -15.84 5.22
C VAL A 506 8.03 -17.28 4.72
N VAL A 507 8.93 -17.56 3.78
CA VAL A 507 9.21 -18.91 3.30
C VAL A 507 10.67 -19.23 3.61
N GLY A 508 10.87 -20.12 4.58
CA GLY A 508 12.16 -20.69 4.89
C GLY A 508 12.52 -21.73 3.83
N GLU A 509 13.59 -21.46 3.08
CA GLU A 509 14.10 -22.37 2.06
C GLU A 509 14.93 -23.51 2.68
N VAL A 510 14.84 -24.69 2.07
CA VAL A 510 15.64 -25.86 2.46
C VAL A 510 17.13 -25.54 2.29
N GLY A 511 17.94 -25.83 3.30
CA GLY A 511 19.36 -25.50 3.34
C GLY A 511 20.03 -25.88 4.66
N GLN A 512 21.17 -25.27 4.98
CA GLN A 512 21.97 -25.62 6.17
C GLN A 512 21.18 -25.60 7.49
N ALA A 513 20.16 -24.74 7.60
CA ALA A 513 19.37 -24.57 8.83
C ALA A 513 17.98 -25.26 8.80
N LEU A 514 17.52 -25.70 7.63
CA LEU A 514 16.17 -26.21 7.41
C LEU A 514 16.20 -27.46 6.54
N ASN A 515 15.78 -28.59 7.13
CA ASN A 515 15.67 -29.86 6.41
C ASN A 515 14.42 -29.94 5.51
N PHE A 516 13.39 -29.15 5.80
CA PHE A 516 12.11 -29.10 5.09
C PHE A 516 11.60 -27.66 5.06
N ASP A 517 10.76 -27.33 4.09
CA ASP A 517 10.22 -25.98 3.93
C ASP A 517 9.32 -25.58 5.11
N GLU A 518 9.40 -24.31 5.49
CA GLU A 518 8.52 -23.69 6.48
C GLU A 518 7.91 -22.43 5.87
N VAL A 519 6.59 -22.37 5.83
CA VAL A 519 5.83 -21.19 5.43
C VAL A 519 5.17 -20.61 6.66
N VAL A 520 5.37 -19.32 6.92
CA VAL A 520 4.78 -18.62 8.05
C VAL A 520 3.90 -17.49 7.54
N VAL A 521 2.63 -17.50 7.95
CA VAL A 521 1.68 -16.42 7.67
C VAL A 521 1.32 -15.68 8.95
N TYR A 522 1.06 -14.39 8.83
CA TYR A 522 0.90 -13.47 9.97
C TYR A 522 -0.49 -12.81 10.02
N LYS A 523 -1.42 -13.26 9.17
CA LYS A 523 -2.83 -12.85 9.18
C LYS A 523 -3.70 -14.10 9.25
N GLU A 524 -4.70 -14.08 10.14
CA GLU A 524 -5.64 -15.20 10.33
C GLU A 524 -6.44 -15.49 9.04
N ALA A 525 -6.78 -14.44 8.29
CA ALA A 525 -7.46 -14.57 7.00
C ALA A 525 -6.62 -15.24 5.90
N ALA A 526 -5.30 -15.35 6.06
CA ALA A 526 -4.41 -15.96 5.07
C ALA A 526 -4.36 -17.49 5.16
N VAL A 527 -5.01 -18.09 6.15
CA VAL A 527 -4.98 -19.54 6.36
C VAL A 527 -6.35 -20.06 6.77
N LEU A 528 -6.85 -21.02 6.00
CA LEU A 528 -8.13 -21.65 6.23
C LEU A 528 -7.92 -23.16 6.47
N PRO A 529 -8.20 -23.69 7.67
CA PRO A 529 -8.17 -25.12 7.88
C PRO A 529 -9.32 -25.75 7.09
N THR A 530 -9.04 -26.82 6.36
CA THR A 530 -10.03 -27.50 5.52
C THR A 530 -10.30 -28.91 6.00
N HIS A 531 -9.27 -29.57 6.52
CA HIS A 531 -9.38 -30.92 7.04
C HIS A 531 -8.56 -31.07 8.31
N LEU A 532 -9.03 -31.90 9.23
CA LEU A 532 -8.30 -32.39 10.39
C LEU A 532 -7.98 -33.87 10.15
N ILE A 533 -6.70 -34.21 10.10
CA ILE A 533 -6.22 -35.59 10.00
C ILE A 533 -5.84 -36.06 11.40
N VAL A 534 -6.44 -37.15 11.86
CA VAL A 534 -6.03 -37.90 13.05
C VAL A 534 -5.23 -39.11 12.57
N TYR A 535 -4.02 -39.30 13.08
CA TYR A 535 -3.08 -40.33 12.65
C TYR A 535 -2.42 -41.00 13.85
N ALA A 536 -2.06 -42.27 13.67
CA ALA A 536 -1.36 -43.07 14.65
C ALA A 536 0.15 -43.06 14.36
N LEU A 537 0.94 -42.94 15.42
CA LEU A 537 2.37 -43.25 15.41
C LEU A 537 2.53 -44.69 15.86
N ARG A 538 3.21 -45.49 15.05
CA ARG A 538 3.62 -46.84 15.45
C ARG A 538 5.07 -46.75 15.93
N HIS A 539 5.29 -47.02 17.22
CA HIS A 539 6.62 -47.07 17.84
C HIS A 539 7.18 -48.46 17.83
#